data_AF-Q10W01-F1
#
_entry.id   AF-Q10W01-F1
#
_cell.length_a   1.000
_cell.length_b   1.000
_cell.length_c   1.000
_cell.angle_alpha   90.00
_cell.angle_beta   90.00
_cell.angle_gamma   90.00
#
_symmetry.space_group_name_H-M   'P 1'
#
loop_
_entity.id
_entity.type
_entity.pdbx_description
1 polymer ?
#
loop_
_entity_poly.entity_id
_entity_poly.type
_entity_poly.pdbx_seq_one_letter_code
_entity_poly.pdbx_strand_id
1 'polypeptide(L)'
;MLKEESLEHYLLILSLLNSKVLEFFHKVTSGNKLYSKRFRYWASYLRSYPIPNFRQAKSLATVNQLIENTRLILQSTDQKEQQILEKNNDQLIYNWFDLVDDDIQQIEQILLLNKP
;
A
#
# COMPACT_ATOMS: atom_id res chain seq x y z
N MET A 1 -1.81 0.31 -21.43
CA MET A 1 -0.96 -0.82 -21.02
C MET A 1 -1.49 -1.37 -19.69
N LEU A 2 -2.46 -2.29 -19.76
CA LEU A 2 -2.99 -3.10 -18.64
C LEU A 2 -3.64 -4.38 -19.20
N LYS A 3 -3.37 -4.77 -20.46
CA LYS A 3 -4.07 -5.90 -21.10
C LYS A 3 -3.25 -7.20 -21.14
N GLU A 4 -2.02 -7.18 -20.61
CA GLU A 4 -1.05 -8.28 -20.77
C GLU A 4 -0.35 -8.69 -19.47
N GLU A 5 -0.71 -8.13 -18.31
CA GLU A 5 -0.09 -8.48 -17.03
C GLU A 5 -0.85 -9.61 -16.31
N SER A 6 -0.13 -10.44 -15.55
CA SER A 6 -0.70 -11.58 -14.82
C SER A 6 -1.58 -11.13 -13.64
N LEU A 7 -2.46 -12.02 -13.16
CA LEU A 7 -3.25 -11.78 -11.95
C LEU A 7 -2.37 -11.43 -10.74
N GLU A 8 -1.23 -12.09 -10.62
CA GLU A 8 -0.25 -11.86 -9.55
C GLU A 8 0.28 -10.42 -9.57
N HIS A 9 0.53 -9.87 -10.76
CA HIS A 9 0.96 -8.49 -10.89
C HIS A 9 -0.09 -7.51 -10.37
N TYR A 10 -1.38 -7.77 -10.65
CA TYR A 10 -2.47 -6.95 -10.10
C TYR A 10 -2.59 -7.08 -8.59
N LEU A 11 -2.42 -8.29 -8.03
CA LEU A 11 -2.44 -8.50 -6.59
C LEU A 11 -1.28 -7.76 -5.90
N LEU A 12 -0.10 -7.72 -6.51
CA LEU A 12 1.02 -6.93 -6.00
C LEU A 12 0.73 -5.44 -5.99
N ILE A 13 0.24 -4.90 -7.11
CA ILE A 13 -0.14 -3.48 -7.18
C ILE A 13 -1.24 -3.18 -6.14
N LEU A 14 -2.23 -4.06 -6.00
CA LEU A 14 -3.29 -3.90 -5.03
C LEU A 14 -2.76 -3.89 -3.59
N SER A 15 -1.81 -4.78 -3.27
CA SER A 15 -1.15 -4.80 -1.95
C SER A 15 -0.46 -3.47 -1.64
N LEU A 16 0.22 -2.89 -2.64
CA LEU A 16 0.91 -1.62 -2.52
C LEU A 16 -0.07 -0.45 -2.35
N LEU A 17 -1.11 -0.39 -3.18
CA LEU A 17 -2.07 0.72 -3.16
C LEU A 17 -2.91 0.76 -1.88
N ASN A 18 -3.07 -0.37 -1.19
CA ASN A 18 -3.73 -0.44 0.12
C ASN A 18 -2.77 -0.29 1.31
N SER A 19 -1.47 -0.08 1.06
CA SER A 19 -0.50 0.09 2.13
C SER A 19 -0.51 1.50 2.73
N LYS A 20 -0.11 1.58 4.00
CA LYS A 20 0.12 2.85 4.70
C LYS A 20 1.17 3.72 4.03
N VAL A 21 2.20 3.14 3.41
CA VAL A 21 3.23 3.91 2.69
C VAL A 21 2.61 4.73 1.56
N LEU A 22 1.73 4.11 0.76
CA LEU A 22 1.08 4.79 -0.35
C LEU A 22 0.01 5.78 0.12
N GLU A 23 -0.74 5.43 1.16
CA GLU A 23 -1.67 6.36 1.80
C GLU A 23 -0.93 7.61 2.29
N PHE A 24 0.19 7.43 3.00
CA PHE A 24 1.02 8.51 3.50
C PHE A 24 1.56 9.37 2.36
N PHE A 25 2.17 8.74 1.36
CA PHE A 25 2.71 9.44 0.20
C PHE A 25 1.66 10.31 -0.47
N HIS A 26 0.46 9.76 -0.71
CA HIS A 26 -0.64 10.49 -1.32
C HIS A 26 -1.10 11.66 -0.45
N LYS A 27 -1.28 11.44 0.86
CA LYS A 27 -1.74 12.49 1.79
C LYS A 27 -0.74 13.64 1.90
N VAL A 28 0.56 13.37 1.77
CA VAL A 28 1.63 14.37 1.84
C VAL A 28 1.77 15.14 0.52
N THR A 29 1.66 14.45 -0.62
CA THR A 29 1.98 15.05 -1.94
C THR A 29 0.78 15.62 -2.70
N SER A 30 -0.45 15.15 -2.46
CA SER A 30 -1.61 15.52 -3.28
C SER A 30 -2.16 16.93 -3.02
N GLY A 31 -1.71 17.62 -1.96
CA GLY A 31 -2.03 19.03 -1.65
C GLY A 31 -3.53 19.36 -1.44
N ASN A 32 -4.44 18.42 -1.71
CA ASN A 32 -5.86 18.64 -1.88
C ASN A 32 -6.64 17.90 -0.79
N LYS A 33 -6.56 18.42 0.44
CA LYS A 33 -7.54 18.10 1.48
C LYS A 33 -8.86 18.77 1.08
N LEU A 34 -9.87 17.97 0.77
CA LEU A 34 -11.24 18.47 0.65
C LEU A 34 -11.69 19.02 2.01
N TYR A 35 -12.71 19.87 1.99
CA TYR A 35 -13.47 20.20 3.20
C TYR A 35 -13.84 18.88 3.94
N SER A 36 -13.68 18.87 5.27
CA SER A 36 -13.90 17.69 6.13
C SER A 36 -12.85 16.57 6.07
N LYS A 37 -11.55 16.90 5.89
CA LYS A 37 -10.41 15.94 5.98
C LYS A 37 -10.45 14.77 4.99
N ARG A 38 -11.24 14.87 3.91
CA ARG A 38 -11.29 13.84 2.86
C ARG A 38 -10.19 14.07 1.83
N PHE A 39 -9.62 12.99 1.30
CA PHE A 39 -8.59 13.05 0.27
C PHE A 39 -9.16 12.68 -1.08
N ARG A 40 -8.61 13.31 -2.12
CA ARG A 40 -9.07 13.14 -3.49
C ARG A 40 -8.05 12.37 -4.30
N TYR A 41 -8.47 11.28 -4.91
CA TYR A 41 -7.63 10.46 -5.76
C TYR A 41 -7.95 10.76 -7.23
N TRP A 42 -6.97 11.29 -7.96
CA TRP A 42 -7.04 11.54 -9.40
C TRP A 42 -5.95 10.75 -10.10
N ALA A 43 -6.21 10.33 -11.35
CA ALA A 43 -5.23 9.62 -12.17
C ALA A 43 -3.95 10.43 -12.40
N SER A 44 -4.01 11.77 -12.32
CA SER A 44 -2.84 12.64 -12.42
C SER A 44 -1.81 12.40 -11.32
N TYR A 45 -2.22 11.99 -10.11
CA TYR A 45 -1.31 11.72 -9.00
C TYR A 45 -0.56 10.39 -9.16
N LEU A 46 -1.18 9.40 -9.81
CA LEU A 46 -0.58 8.07 -10.02
C LEU A 46 0.78 8.16 -10.73
N ARG A 47 0.99 9.18 -11.58
CA ARG A 47 2.26 9.41 -12.26
C ARG A 47 3.44 9.66 -11.32
N SER A 48 3.18 10.16 -10.11
CA SER A 48 4.22 10.47 -9.12
C SER A 48 4.31 9.40 -8.03
N TYR A 49 3.47 8.36 -8.06
CA TYR A 49 3.47 7.35 -7.02
C TYR A 49 4.77 6.54 -7.06
N PRO A 50 5.35 6.22 -5.89
CA PRO A 50 6.55 5.39 -5.81
C PRO A 50 6.17 3.93 -6.02
N ILE A 51 5.79 3.55 -7.24
CA ILE A 51 5.48 2.15 -7.58
C ILE A 51 6.81 1.42 -7.78
N PRO A 52 7.19 0.48 -6.88
CA PRO A 52 8.44 -0.24 -7.02
C PRO A 52 8.37 -1.20 -8.21
N ASN A 53 9.53 -1.46 -8.81
CA ASN A 53 9.64 -2.50 -9.82
C ASN A 53 9.68 -3.87 -9.13
N PHE A 54 8.53 -4.51 -8.99
CA PHE A 54 8.42 -5.84 -8.39
C PHE A 54 9.19 -6.94 -9.16
N ARG A 55 9.55 -6.72 -10.43
CA ARG A 55 10.42 -7.67 -11.18
C ARG A 55 11.86 -7.64 -10.69
N GLN A 56 12.28 -6.55 -10.05
CA GLN A 56 13.59 -6.39 -9.43
C GLN A 56 13.53 -6.67 -7.91
N ALA A 57 12.52 -7.42 -7.46
CA ALA A 57 12.36 -7.76 -6.06
C ALA A 57 13.66 -8.30 -5.46
N LYS A 58 14.10 -7.70 -4.35
CA LYS A 58 15.22 -8.23 -3.56
C LYS A 58 14.87 -9.59 -2.93
N SER A 59 13.58 -9.90 -2.78
CA SER A 59 13.07 -11.12 -2.12
C SER A 59 11.82 -11.67 -2.82
N LEU A 60 11.98 -12.82 -3.49
CA LEU A 60 10.84 -13.56 -4.07
C LEU A 60 9.84 -14.01 -2.99
N ALA A 61 10.33 -14.32 -1.79
CA ALA A 61 9.48 -14.70 -0.66
C ALA A 61 8.52 -13.57 -0.28
N THR A 62 9.01 -12.33 -0.24
CA THR A 62 8.19 -11.14 0.05
C THR A 62 7.11 -10.93 -1.01
N VAL A 63 7.47 -11.08 -2.30
CA VAL A 63 6.52 -10.97 -3.41
C VAL A 63 5.41 -12.01 -3.29
N ASN A 64 5.77 -13.28 -3.10
CA ASN A 64 4.81 -14.36 -2.96
C ASN A 64 3.89 -14.15 -1.75
N GLN A 65 4.45 -13.70 -0.62
CA GLN A 65 3.66 -13.45 0.58
C GLN A 65 2.67 -12.29 0.39
N LEU A 66 3.07 -11.21 -0.28
CA LEU A 66 2.16 -10.11 -0.63
C LEU A 66 1.01 -10.59 -1.52
N ILE A 67 1.30 -11.43 -2.51
CA ILE A 67 0.29 -12.01 -3.41
C ILE A 67 -0.70 -12.87 -2.62
N GLU A 68 -0.21 -13.80 -1.81
CA GLU A 68 -1.05 -14.72 -1.05
C GLU A 68 -1.90 -13.98 -0.01
N ASN A 69 -1.30 -13.08 0.78
CA ASN A 69 -2.04 -12.27 1.74
C ASN A 69 -3.14 -11.46 1.05
N THR A 70 -2.84 -10.83 -0.08
CA THR A 70 -3.83 -10.03 -0.83
C THR A 70 -4.95 -10.89 -1.39
N ARG A 71 -4.63 -12.10 -1.87
CA ARG A 71 -5.65 -13.06 -2.31
C ARG A 71 -6.57 -13.46 -1.16
N LEU A 72 -6.01 -13.75 0.02
CA LEU A 72 -6.78 -14.10 1.22
C LEU A 72 -7.65 -12.95 1.71
N ILE A 73 -7.15 -11.70 1.70
CA ILE A 73 -7.94 -10.51 2.04
C ILE A 73 -9.19 -10.41 1.17
N LEU A 74 -9.06 -10.64 -0.15
CA LEU A 74 -10.18 -10.57 -1.09
C LEU A 74 -11.20 -11.70 -0.92
N GLN A 75 -10.82 -12.82 -0.31
CA GLN A 75 -11.67 -14.00 -0.13
C GLN A 75 -12.28 -14.09 1.27
N SER A 76 -11.61 -13.53 2.28
CA SER A 76 -12.07 -13.57 3.66
C SER A 76 -13.28 -12.67 3.87
N THR A 77 -14.21 -13.10 4.71
CA THR A 77 -15.33 -12.29 5.23
C THR A 77 -15.12 -11.87 6.68
N ASP A 78 -14.04 -12.35 7.33
CA ASP A 78 -13.68 -11.96 8.68
C ASP A 78 -12.82 -10.69 8.66
N GLN A 79 -13.42 -9.60 9.14
CA GLN A 79 -12.75 -8.30 9.22
C GLN A 79 -11.48 -8.34 10.09
N LYS A 80 -11.42 -9.18 11.13
CA LYS A 80 -10.21 -9.29 11.97
C LYS A 80 -9.07 -9.95 11.22
N GLU A 81 -9.37 -11.01 10.48
CA GLU A 81 -8.40 -11.68 9.63
C GLU A 81 -7.86 -10.74 8.56
N GLN A 82 -8.76 -10.02 7.87
CA GLN A 82 -8.38 -8.99 6.89
C GLN A 82 -7.41 -7.95 7.49
N GLN A 83 -7.73 -7.40 8.67
CA GLN A 83 -6.86 -6.42 9.35
C GLN A 83 -5.48 -6.98 9.70
N ILE A 84 -5.39 -8.25 10.12
CA ILE A 84 -4.11 -8.89 10.41
C ILE A 84 -3.28 -9.04 9.13
N LEU A 85 -3.91 -9.48 8.03
CA LEU A 85 -3.25 -9.63 6.73
C LEU A 85 -2.81 -8.28 6.15
N GLU A 86 -3.64 -7.25 6.26
CA GLU A 86 -3.30 -5.87 5.86
C GLU A 86 -2.10 -5.35 6.65
N LYS A 87 -2.08 -5.54 7.98
CA LYS A 87 -0.94 -5.16 8.81
C LYS A 87 0.33 -5.92 8.44
N ASN A 88 0.22 -7.20 8.09
CA ASN A 88 1.36 -7.97 7.60
C ASN A 88 1.87 -7.44 6.26
N ASN A 89 0.98 -7.07 5.34
CA ASN A 89 1.34 -6.43 4.08
C ASN A 89 2.03 -5.08 4.29
N ASP A 90 1.54 -4.26 5.22
CA ASP A 90 2.20 -3.00 5.60
C ASP A 90 3.66 -3.26 6.02
N GLN A 91 3.90 -4.24 6.89
CA GLN A 91 5.27 -4.56 7.34
C GLN A 91 6.18 -5.00 6.20
N LEU A 92 5.67 -5.85 5.29
CA LEU A 92 6.43 -6.30 4.13
C LEU A 92 6.78 -5.12 3.20
N ILE A 93 5.88 -4.16 3.07
CA ILE A 93 6.07 -2.97 2.24
C ILE A 93 7.02 -1.98 2.92
N TYR A 94 6.94 -1.78 4.24
CA TYR A 94 7.94 -0.99 4.97
C TYR A 94 9.35 -1.51 4.74
N ASN A 95 9.53 -2.82 4.88
CA ASN A 95 10.82 -3.47 4.62
C ASN A 95 11.24 -3.31 3.15
N TRP A 96 10.30 -3.33 2.21
CA TRP A 96 10.60 -3.14 0.79
C TRP A 96 11.17 -1.75 0.48
N PHE A 97 10.64 -0.72 1.15
CA PHE A 97 11.12 0.66 1.04
C PHE A 97 12.32 0.95 1.96
N ASP A 98 12.89 -0.08 2.60
CA ASP A 98 14.00 0.03 3.53
C ASP A 98 13.71 1.05 4.67
N LEU A 99 12.45 1.15 5.11
CA LEU A 99 12.02 2.08 6.16
C LEU A 99 12.39 1.56 7.55
N VAL A 100 12.97 2.43 8.37
CA VAL A 100 13.31 2.09 9.77
C VAL A 100 12.17 2.43 10.73
N ASP A 101 12.27 1.98 11.97
CA ASP A 101 11.22 2.16 12.99
C ASP A 101 10.78 3.61 13.15
N ASP A 102 11.73 4.57 13.12
CA ASP A 102 11.43 5.99 13.22
C ASP A 102 10.61 6.52 12.02
N ASP A 103 10.87 6.00 10.82
CA ASP A 103 10.10 6.35 9.62
C ASP A 103 8.67 5.79 9.72
N ILE A 104 8.56 4.54 10.16
CA ILE A 104 7.27 3.84 10.33
C ILE A 104 6.42 4.58 11.37
N GLN A 105 7.00 4.96 12.51
CA GLN A 105 6.30 5.71 13.55
C GLN A 105 5.77 7.06 13.03
N GLN A 106 6.58 7.79 12.26
CA GLN A 106 6.17 9.07 11.67
C GLN A 106 5.02 8.88 10.67
N ILE A 107 5.12 7.89 9.78
CA ILE A 107 4.07 7.53 8.82
C ILE A 107 2.77 7.26 9.57
N GLU A 108 2.79 6.35 10.54
CA GLU A 108 1.58 5.95 11.26
C GLU A 108 0.97 7.11 12.07
N GLN A 109 1.80 7.94 12.71
CA GLN A 109 1.33 9.12 13.42
C GLN A 109 0.62 10.10 12.49
N ILE A 110 1.20 10.38 11.32
CA ILE A 110 0.61 11.28 10.34
C ILE A 110 -0.71 10.71 9.80
N LEU A 111 -0.78 9.40 9.55
CA LEU A 111 -2.01 8.76 9.11
C LEU A 111 -3.10 8.82 10.17
N LEU A 112 -2.76 8.61 11.46
CA LEU A 112 -3.69 8.73 12.58
C LEU A 112 -4.27 10.15 12.71
N LEU A 113 -3.44 11.19 12.58
CA LEU A 113 -3.88 12.59 12.62
C LEU A 113 -4.84 12.95 11.47
N ASN A 114 -4.72 12.24 10.35
CA ASN A 114 -5.54 12.44 9.14
C ASN A 114 -6.61 11.35 8.97
N LYS A 115 -7.02 10.66 10.04
CA LYS A 115 -8.25 9.86 10.02
C LYS A 115 -9.47 10.81 9.94
N PRO A 116 -10.45 10.51 9.08
CA PRO A 116 -11.65 11.33 8.93
C PRO A 116 -12.49 11.36 10.21
#